data_AF-A0A969CZX1-F1
#
_entry.id   AF-A0A969CZX1-F1
#
_cell.length_a   1.000
_cell.length_b   1.000
_cell.length_c   1.000
_cell.angle_alpha   90.00
_cell.angle_beta   90.00
_cell.angle_gamma   90.00
#
_symmetry.space_group_name_H-M   'P 1'
#
loop_
_entity.id
_entity.type
_entity.pdbx_description
1 polymer ?
#
loop_
_entity_poly.entity_id
_entity_poly.type
_entity_poly.pdbx_seq_one_letter_code
_entity_poly.pdbx_strand_id
1 'polypeptide(L)'
;MRATGAQFVIEGSIRLASDKALIRVQLINGTTDRHLQIAQIEQPMTDPVALQTEVARRFSDQLGGMTGILRQEIERISWDKPDSELTEYDFYIRGHTDHLRGENTAARMIWQEGLKRFPDSVLIRCKLAFTYDARTTEAHNLVMEAVRLKKRSRLDEWYLHWVSARHHGFRNNHAEASAEARATIAMAPYDTLSHAGLAWVLSEAGDHETAIAWANFGATHDPHPKDGTSMILWTSTIWPTDGRTR
;
A
#
# COMPACT_ATOMS: atom_id res chain seq x y z
N MET A 1 7.95 -13.57 -24.37
CA MET A 1 7.87 -12.54 -23.31
C MET A 1 9.23 -12.14 -22.73
N ARG A 2 10.26 -13.00 -22.70
CA ARG A 2 11.64 -12.64 -22.26
C ARG A 2 12.32 -11.45 -22.96
N ALA A 3 11.80 -10.97 -24.09
CA ALA A 3 12.39 -9.86 -24.85
C ALA A 3 12.15 -8.46 -24.23
N THR A 4 11.19 -8.31 -23.31
CA THR A 4 10.86 -6.99 -22.72
C THR A 4 11.67 -6.65 -21.46
N GLY A 5 12.33 -7.63 -20.83
CA GLY A 5 13.02 -7.47 -19.54
C GLY A 5 12.09 -7.15 -18.36
N ALA A 6 10.77 -7.12 -18.57
CA ALA A 6 9.79 -6.80 -17.54
C ALA A 6 9.53 -8.01 -16.63
N GLN A 7 9.54 -7.81 -15.32
CA GLN A 7 9.22 -8.85 -14.33
C GLN A 7 7.75 -9.29 -14.42
N PHE A 8 6.85 -8.36 -14.74
CA PHE A 8 5.42 -8.62 -14.90
C PHE A 8 4.92 -7.96 -16.18
N VAL A 9 4.04 -8.66 -16.90
CA VAL A 9 3.45 -8.21 -18.17
C VAL A 9 1.93 -8.27 -18.05
N ILE A 10 1.27 -7.19 -18.44
CA ILE A 10 -0.18 -7.16 -18.62
C ILE A 10 -0.45 -7.30 -20.12
N GLU A 11 -1.25 -8.30 -20.49
CA GLU A 11 -1.70 -8.50 -21.86
C GLU A 11 -3.22 -8.42 -21.94
N GLY A 12 -3.74 -7.76 -22.98
CA GLY A 12 -5.16 -7.63 -23.21
C GLY A 12 -5.54 -8.04 -24.63
N SER A 13 -6.69 -8.69 -24.79
CA SER A 13 -7.31 -8.93 -26.09
C SER A 13 -8.78 -8.53 -26.07
N ILE A 14 -9.24 -8.02 -27.21
CA ILE A 14 -10.62 -7.64 -27.44
C ILE A 14 -11.14 -8.45 -28.62
N ARG A 15 -12.27 -9.12 -28.44
CA ARG A 15 -12.99 -9.81 -29.50
C ARG A 15 -14.39 -9.22 -29.62
N LEU A 16 -14.73 -8.79 -30.83
CA LEU A 16 -16.04 -8.29 -31.16
C LEU A 16 -16.96 -9.44 -31.56
N ALA A 17 -18.18 -9.47 -31.01
CA ALA A 17 -19.22 -10.42 -31.36
C ALA A 17 -20.55 -9.69 -31.44
N SER A 18 -21.01 -9.41 -32.68
CA SER A 18 -22.29 -8.74 -32.98
C SER A 18 -22.51 -7.43 -32.22
N ASP A 19 -23.20 -7.47 -31.09
CA ASP A 19 -23.57 -6.35 -30.22
C ASP A 19 -22.70 -6.24 -28.95
N LYS A 20 -21.71 -7.13 -28.78
CA LYS A 20 -20.88 -7.22 -27.58
C LYS A 20 -19.38 -7.20 -27.87
N ALA A 21 -18.64 -6.68 -26.91
CA ALA A 21 -17.20 -6.82 -26.82
C ALA A 21 -16.85 -7.80 -25.69
N LEU A 22 -16.04 -8.81 -26.03
CA LEU A 22 -15.40 -9.70 -25.07
C LEU A 22 -13.97 -9.24 -24.85
N ILE A 23 -13.68 -8.76 -23.66
CA ILE A 23 -12.36 -8.28 -23.27
C ILE A 23 -11.74 -9.28 -22.31
N ARG A 24 -10.53 -9.74 -22.63
CA ARG A 24 -9.72 -10.57 -21.75
C ARG A 24 -8.45 -9.81 -21.40
N VAL A 25 -8.13 -9.71 -20.12
CA VAL A 25 -6.86 -9.13 -19.64
C VAL A 25 -6.18 -10.14 -18.73
N GLN A 26 -4.88 -10.33 -18.88
CA GLN A 26 -4.10 -11.26 -18.08
C GLN A 26 -2.84 -10.60 -17.51
N LEU A 27 -2.50 -10.98 -16.28
CA LEU A 27 -1.21 -10.66 -15.66
C LEU A 27 -0.30 -11.88 -15.73
N ILE A 28 0.93 -11.67 -16.20
CA ILE A 28 1.92 -12.73 -16.41
C ILE A 28 3.19 -12.37 -15.67
N ASN A 29 3.78 -13.34 -14.97
CA ASN A 29 5.14 -13.24 -14.46
C ASN A 29 6.11 -13.49 -15.63
N GLY A 30 6.75 -12.43 -16.14
CA GLY A 30 7.61 -12.48 -17.33
C GLY A 30 8.90 -13.29 -17.14
N THR A 31 9.31 -13.53 -15.89
CA THR A 31 10.49 -14.34 -15.56
C THR A 31 10.19 -15.83 -15.68
N THR A 32 9.02 -16.26 -15.19
CA THR A 32 8.63 -17.68 -15.13
C THR A 32 7.64 -18.10 -16.22
N ASP A 33 7.13 -17.14 -16.99
CA ASP A 33 6.04 -17.30 -17.98
C ASP A 33 4.73 -17.79 -17.36
N ARG A 34 4.55 -17.58 -16.04
CA ARG A 34 3.37 -18.03 -15.30
C ARG A 34 2.24 -17.01 -15.41
N HIS A 35 1.08 -17.46 -15.86
CA HIS A 35 -0.16 -16.68 -15.86
C HIS A 35 -0.72 -16.61 -14.43
N LEU A 36 -0.86 -15.40 -13.88
CA LEU A 36 -1.30 -15.17 -12.51
C LEU A 36 -2.81 -14.98 -12.41
N GLN A 37 -3.38 -14.24 -13.36
CA GLN A 37 -4.80 -13.92 -13.37
C GLN A 37 -5.29 -13.65 -14.79
N ILE A 38 -6.55 -13.98 -15.04
CA ILE A 38 -7.28 -13.65 -16.26
C ILE A 38 -8.59 -12.98 -15.85
N ALA A 39 -8.75 -11.70 -16.12
CA ALA A 39 -10.04 -11.02 -16.06
C ALA A 39 -10.73 -11.17 -17.42
N GLN A 40 -12.02 -11.55 -17.41
CA GLN A 40 -12.85 -11.60 -18.61
C GLN A 40 -14.09 -10.74 -18.38
N ILE A 41 -14.32 -9.79 -19.28
CA ILE A 41 -15.44 -8.85 -19.23
C ILE A 41 -16.20 -8.99 -20.55
N GLU A 42 -17.50 -9.20 -20.46
CA GLU A 42 -18.41 -9.15 -21.59
C GLU A 42 -19.34 -7.97 -21.39
N GLN A 43 -19.40 -7.05 -22.37
CA GLN A 43 -20.28 -5.89 -22.31
C GLN A 43 -20.86 -5.54 -23.68
N PRO A 44 -22.08 -4.98 -23.72
CA PRO A 44 -22.63 -4.38 -24.93
C PRO A 44 -21.73 -3.27 -25.47
N MET A 45 -21.56 -3.19 -26.79
CA MET A 45 -20.74 -2.17 -27.43
C MET A 45 -21.50 -0.86 -27.68
N THR A 46 -22.27 -0.41 -26.68
CA THR A 46 -23.02 0.84 -26.75
C THR A 46 -22.16 2.07 -26.45
N ASP A 47 -21.11 1.92 -25.64
CA ASP A 47 -20.15 2.99 -25.34
C ASP A 47 -18.72 2.42 -25.12
N PRO A 48 -17.83 2.54 -26.11
CA PRO A 48 -16.44 2.07 -26.00
C PRO A 48 -15.61 2.75 -24.91
N VAL A 49 -15.90 4.02 -24.57
CA VAL A 49 -15.15 4.77 -23.55
C VAL A 49 -15.56 4.33 -22.16
N ALA A 50 -16.86 4.16 -21.93
CA ALA A 50 -17.37 3.60 -20.68
C ALA A 50 -16.85 2.17 -20.45
N LEU A 51 -16.79 1.36 -21.51
CA LEU A 51 -16.23 0.02 -21.47
C LEU A 51 -14.74 0.03 -21.08
N GLN A 52 -13.92 0.88 -21.71
CA GLN A 52 -12.50 1.00 -21.37
C GLN A 52 -12.30 1.41 -19.90
N THR A 53 -13.09 2.38 -19.44
CA THR A 53 -13.02 2.88 -18.06
C THR A 53 -13.37 1.79 -17.06
N GLU A 54 -14.44 1.04 -17.30
CA GLU A 54 -14.86 -0.04 -16.40
C GLU A 54 -13.86 -1.21 -16.39
N VAL A 55 -13.27 -1.55 -17.54
CA VAL A 55 -12.20 -2.56 -17.62
C VAL A 55 -10.98 -2.12 -16.83
N ALA A 56 -10.52 -0.88 -17.03
CA ALA A 56 -9.36 -0.34 -16.33
C ALA A 56 -9.57 -0.33 -14.81
N ARG A 57 -10.76 0.08 -14.36
CA ARG A 57 -11.12 0.08 -12.94
C ARG A 57 -11.11 -1.33 -12.36
N ARG A 58 -11.87 -2.27 -12.92
CA ARG A 58 -11.92 -3.67 -12.42
C ARG A 58 -10.56 -4.33 -12.37
N PHE A 59 -9.73 -4.05 -13.38
CA PHE A 59 -8.41 -4.67 -13.46
C PHE A 59 -7.42 -4.02 -12.50
N SER A 60 -7.46 -2.69 -12.33
CA SER A 60 -6.68 -1.99 -11.32
C SER A 60 -7.02 -2.47 -9.90
N ASP A 61 -8.31 -2.67 -9.61
CA ASP A 61 -8.79 -3.16 -8.32
C ASP A 61 -8.25 -4.56 -8.00
N GLN A 62 -8.19 -5.46 -9.00
CA GLN A 62 -7.74 -6.84 -8.81
C GLN A 62 -6.22 -7.01 -8.83
N LEU A 63 -5.53 -6.27 -9.70
CA LEU A 63 -4.08 -6.37 -9.84
C LEU A 63 -3.32 -5.56 -8.80
N GLY A 64 -3.78 -4.33 -8.58
CA GLY A 64 -3.04 -3.28 -7.91
C GLY A 64 -3.25 -3.26 -6.40
N GLY A 65 -2.75 -2.20 -5.78
CA GLY A 65 -2.85 -1.99 -4.34
C GLY A 65 -1.95 -2.93 -3.52
N MET A 66 -2.15 -2.90 -2.21
CA MET A 66 -1.34 -3.65 -1.24
C MET A 66 -1.82 -5.07 -0.98
N THR A 67 -2.88 -5.51 -1.64
CA THR A 67 -3.50 -6.84 -1.44
C THR A 67 -3.83 -7.56 -2.75
N GLY A 68 -3.72 -6.87 -3.90
CA GLY A 68 -3.98 -7.45 -5.22
C GLY A 68 -3.00 -8.55 -5.64
N ILE A 69 -3.30 -9.21 -6.75
CA ILE A 69 -2.57 -10.42 -7.17
C ILE A 69 -1.10 -10.15 -7.51
N LEU A 70 -0.76 -8.97 -8.02
CA LEU A 70 0.63 -8.59 -8.22
C LEU A 70 1.39 -8.59 -6.88
N ARG A 71 0.76 -8.07 -5.83
CA ARG A 71 1.36 -8.02 -4.50
C ARG A 71 1.58 -9.41 -3.91
N GLN A 72 0.59 -10.29 -4.03
CA GLN A 72 0.67 -11.68 -3.57
C GLN A 72 1.81 -12.44 -4.27
N GLU A 73 2.00 -12.20 -5.58
CA GLU A 73 3.09 -12.85 -6.30
C GLU A 73 4.47 -12.28 -5.93
N ILE A 74 4.59 -10.97 -5.71
CA ILE A 74 5.82 -10.35 -5.20
C ILE A 74 6.18 -10.93 -3.82
N GLU A 75 5.17 -11.14 -2.97
CA GLU A 75 5.35 -11.81 -1.67
C GLU A 75 5.82 -13.24 -1.82
N ARG A 76 5.18 -14.04 -2.67
CA ARG A 76 5.62 -15.43 -2.91
C ARG A 76 7.08 -15.47 -3.39
N ILE A 77 7.44 -14.61 -4.33
CA ILE A 77 8.82 -14.50 -4.84
C ILE A 77 9.79 -14.12 -3.71
N SER A 78 9.40 -13.21 -2.81
CA SER A 78 10.28 -12.80 -1.71
C SER A 78 10.50 -13.94 -0.71
N TRP A 79 9.50 -14.79 -0.45
CA TRP A 79 9.62 -15.97 0.42
C TRP A 79 10.38 -17.13 -0.21
N ASP A 80 10.35 -17.29 -1.54
CA ASP A 80 11.09 -18.33 -2.26
C ASP A 80 12.61 -18.08 -2.29
N LYS A 81 13.06 -16.83 -2.01
CA LYS A 81 14.48 -16.48 -2.01
C LYS A 81 15.24 -17.08 -0.81
N PRO A 82 16.47 -17.58 -1.02
CA PRO A 82 17.38 -17.90 0.08
C PRO A 82 17.64 -16.68 0.95
N ASP A 83 17.79 -16.88 2.26
CA ASP A 83 18.02 -15.78 3.21
C ASP A 83 19.25 -14.93 2.84
N SER A 84 20.31 -15.54 2.30
CA SER A 84 21.51 -14.83 1.84
C SER A 84 21.26 -13.89 0.67
N GLU A 85 20.19 -14.06 -0.09
CA GLU A 85 19.86 -13.27 -1.28
C GLU A 85 18.81 -12.19 -1.01
N LEU A 86 18.27 -12.12 0.21
CA LEU A 86 17.25 -11.13 0.55
C LEU A 86 17.77 -9.70 0.44
N THR A 87 16.99 -8.90 -0.28
CA THR A 87 17.18 -7.45 -0.40
C THR A 87 16.36 -6.71 0.65
N GLU A 88 16.63 -5.42 0.83
CA GLU A 88 15.81 -4.52 1.67
C GLU A 88 14.32 -4.60 1.30
N TYR A 89 14.03 -4.59 0.00
CA TYR A 89 12.67 -4.68 -0.50
C TYR A 89 12.02 -6.01 -0.11
N ASP A 90 12.75 -7.13 -0.13
CA ASP A 90 12.20 -8.43 0.29
C ASP A 90 11.78 -8.42 1.77
N PHE A 91 12.58 -7.83 2.65
CA PHE A 91 12.19 -7.65 4.06
C PHE A 91 10.95 -6.77 4.21
N TYR A 92 10.88 -5.66 3.47
CA TYR A 92 9.67 -4.84 3.42
C TYR A 92 8.46 -5.70 3.02
N ILE A 93 8.58 -6.46 1.93
CA ILE A 93 7.49 -7.27 1.41
C ILE A 93 7.02 -8.29 2.45
N ARG A 94 7.95 -9.10 2.99
CA ARG A 94 7.67 -10.20 3.91
C ARG A 94 6.93 -9.73 5.17
N GLY A 95 7.36 -8.62 5.78
CA GLY A 95 6.69 -8.11 7.00
C GLY A 95 5.39 -7.35 6.73
N HIS A 96 5.15 -6.89 5.50
CA HIS A 96 4.00 -6.02 5.24
C HIS A 96 2.68 -6.78 5.26
N THR A 97 2.65 -8.00 4.74
CA THR A 97 1.41 -8.80 4.71
C THR A 97 0.94 -9.11 6.13
N ASP A 98 1.86 -9.50 7.02
CA ASP A 98 1.58 -9.70 8.45
C ASP A 98 1.03 -8.41 9.08
N HIS A 99 1.65 -7.26 8.80
CA HIS A 99 1.16 -5.97 9.30
C HIS A 99 -0.27 -5.64 8.81
N LEU A 100 -0.58 -5.89 7.55
CA LEU A 100 -1.92 -5.67 7.00
C LEU A 100 -2.97 -6.61 7.61
N ARG A 101 -2.55 -7.79 8.08
CA ARG A 101 -3.39 -8.73 8.86
C ARG A 101 -3.50 -8.35 10.35
N GLY A 102 -2.81 -7.30 10.79
CA GLY A 102 -2.75 -6.87 12.19
C GLY A 102 -1.73 -7.64 13.05
N GLU A 103 -0.91 -8.51 12.44
CA GLU A 103 0.10 -9.33 13.10
C GLU A 103 1.41 -8.54 13.33
N ASN A 104 1.30 -7.39 14.00
CA ASN A 104 2.38 -6.43 14.17
C ASN A 104 3.64 -7.01 14.82
N THR A 105 3.51 -8.01 15.70
CA THR A 105 4.67 -8.67 16.31
C THR A 105 5.47 -9.47 15.29
N ALA A 106 4.80 -10.21 14.39
CA ALA A 106 5.45 -10.98 13.33
C ALA A 106 6.13 -10.04 12.32
N ALA A 107 5.39 -9.05 11.84
CA ALA A 107 5.90 -8.01 10.95
C ALA A 107 7.16 -7.31 11.52
N ARG A 108 7.12 -6.96 12.81
CA ARG A 108 8.22 -6.28 13.49
C ARG A 108 9.46 -7.15 13.59
N MET A 109 9.34 -8.45 13.86
CA MET A 109 10.50 -9.36 13.90
C MET A 109 11.21 -9.41 12.54
N ILE A 110 10.45 -9.52 11.45
CA ILE A 110 10.99 -9.52 10.09
C ILE A 110 11.71 -8.21 9.79
N TRP A 111 11.08 -7.07 10.08
CA TRP A 111 11.66 -5.76 9.80
C TRP A 111 12.84 -5.41 10.72
N GLN A 112 12.86 -5.88 11.96
CA GLN A 112 14.04 -5.73 12.83
C GLN A 112 15.25 -6.48 12.26
N GLU A 113 15.06 -7.70 11.75
CA GLU A 113 16.14 -8.43 11.09
C GLU A 113 16.61 -7.73 9.80
N GLY A 114 15.65 -7.26 9.00
CA GLY A 114 15.97 -6.46 7.81
C GLY A 114 16.78 -5.21 8.14
N LEU A 115 16.45 -4.51 9.24
CA LEU A 115 17.17 -3.31 9.67
C LEU A 115 18.61 -3.61 10.12
N LYS A 116 18.87 -4.77 10.73
CA LYS A 116 20.25 -5.19 11.05
C LYS A 116 21.10 -5.35 9.79
N ARG A 117 20.52 -5.89 8.72
CA ARG A 117 21.21 -6.09 7.43
C ARG A 117 21.31 -4.82 6.60
N PHE A 118 20.31 -3.95 6.70
CA PHE A 118 20.20 -2.69 5.97
C PHE A 118 20.07 -1.51 6.95
N PRO A 119 21.15 -1.16 7.69
CA PRO A 119 21.09 -0.19 8.78
C PRO A 119 20.76 1.22 8.33
N ASP A 120 20.87 1.55 7.04
CA ASP A 120 20.50 2.85 6.47
C ASP A 120 19.14 2.81 5.76
N SER A 121 18.33 1.77 5.98
CA SER A 121 17.01 1.65 5.37
C SER A 121 16.03 2.68 5.95
N VAL A 122 15.51 3.55 5.09
CA VAL A 122 14.41 4.46 5.41
C VAL A 122 13.09 3.68 5.40
N LEU A 123 12.87 2.86 4.37
CA LEU A 123 11.68 2.02 4.22
C LEU A 123 11.41 1.17 5.45
N ILE A 124 12.39 0.40 5.92
CA ILE A 124 12.23 -0.52 7.05
C ILE A 124 11.98 0.26 8.34
N ARG A 125 12.64 1.40 8.56
CA ARG A 125 12.37 2.27 9.73
C ARG A 125 10.94 2.79 9.74
N CYS A 126 10.45 3.29 8.59
CA CYS A 126 9.08 3.76 8.47
C CYS A 126 8.11 2.61 8.78
N LYS A 127 8.37 1.41 8.26
CA LYS A 127 7.55 0.23 8.51
C LYS A 127 7.56 -0.23 9.96
N LEU A 128 8.71 -0.26 10.61
CA LEU A 128 8.78 -0.52 12.05
C LEU A 128 7.96 0.51 12.84
N ALA A 129 8.06 1.79 12.52
CA ALA A 129 7.30 2.85 13.20
C ALA A 129 5.78 2.67 13.06
N PHE A 130 5.27 2.13 11.94
CA PHE A 130 3.85 1.75 11.80
C PHE A 130 3.43 0.61 12.74
N THR A 131 4.34 -0.25 13.19
CA THR A 131 4.01 -1.34 14.14
C THR A 131 3.96 -0.91 15.59
N TYR A 132 4.47 0.28 15.92
CA TYR A 132 4.47 0.82 17.28
C TYR A 132 3.34 1.83 17.46
N ASP A 133 2.91 2.00 18.71
CA ASP A 133 2.13 3.18 19.09
C ASP A 133 2.97 4.44 18.79
N ALA A 134 2.42 5.36 18.00
CA ALA A 134 3.13 6.55 17.54
C ALA A 134 3.59 7.47 18.68
N ARG A 135 3.00 7.35 19.87
CA ARG A 135 3.31 8.16 21.05
C ARG A 135 4.56 7.67 21.78
N THR A 136 5.06 6.47 21.48
CA THR A 136 6.23 5.92 22.16
C THR A 136 7.53 6.57 21.69
N THR A 137 8.56 6.47 22.53
CA THR A 137 9.92 6.93 22.22
C THR A 137 10.52 6.12 21.08
N GLU A 138 10.25 4.82 21.02
CA GLU A 138 10.73 3.93 19.96
C GLU A 138 10.21 4.36 18.58
N ALA A 139 8.91 4.65 18.48
CA ALA A 139 8.31 5.14 17.24
C ALA A 139 8.89 6.51 16.84
N HIS A 140 9.09 7.41 17.81
CA HIS A 140 9.72 8.71 17.55
C HIS A 140 11.14 8.57 17.00
N ASN A 141 11.98 7.75 17.64
CA ASN A 141 13.37 7.57 17.23
C ASN A 141 13.47 7.03 15.80
N LEU A 142 12.65 6.02 15.46
CA LEU A 142 12.61 5.46 14.11
C LEU A 142 12.27 6.50 13.04
N VAL A 143 11.26 7.35 13.29
CA VAL A 143 10.88 8.42 12.36
C VAL A 143 11.99 9.47 12.27
N MET A 144 12.55 9.92 13.39
CA MET A 144 13.60 10.94 13.39
C MET A 144 14.89 10.46 12.73
N GLU A 145 15.26 9.18 12.88
CA GLU A 145 16.38 8.59 12.16
C GLU A 145 16.11 8.53 10.65
N ALA A 146 14.91 8.11 10.24
CA ALA A 146 14.51 8.09 8.83
C ALA A 146 14.56 9.49 8.20
N VAL A 147 14.11 10.52 8.93
CA VAL A 147 14.19 11.93 8.51
C VAL A 147 15.64 12.43 8.33
N ARG A 148 16.63 11.85 9.03
CA ARG A 148 18.04 12.25 8.89
C ARG A 148 18.72 11.64 7.67
N LEU A 149 18.30 10.46 7.24
CA LEU A 149 18.87 9.74 6.10
C LEU A 149 18.54 10.47 4.79
N LYS A 150 19.57 10.86 4.03
CA LYS A 150 19.43 11.70 2.84
C LYS A 150 19.16 10.94 1.54
N LYS A 151 19.66 9.71 1.42
CA LYS A 151 19.43 8.87 0.24
C LYS A 151 18.05 8.22 0.39
N ARG A 152 17.13 8.57 -0.50
CA ARG A 152 15.75 8.08 -0.49
C ARG A 152 15.31 7.74 -1.91
N SER A 153 14.67 6.60 -2.06
CA SER A 153 13.84 6.32 -3.22
C SER A 153 12.51 7.06 -3.12
N ARG A 154 11.75 7.11 -4.22
CA ARG A 154 10.37 7.61 -4.20
C ARG A 154 9.47 6.86 -3.20
N LEU A 155 9.71 5.55 -3.02
CA LEU A 155 8.95 4.74 -2.07
C LEU A 155 9.28 5.10 -0.62
N ASP A 156 10.56 5.38 -0.34
CA ASP A 156 11.01 5.86 0.97
C ASP A 156 10.36 7.19 1.33
N GLU A 157 10.37 8.15 0.40
CA GLU A 157 9.75 9.46 0.58
C GLU A 157 8.25 9.34 0.85
N TRP A 158 7.55 8.51 0.09
CA TRP A 158 6.11 8.30 0.27
C TRP A 158 5.77 7.76 1.66
N TYR A 159 6.46 6.70 2.11
CA TYR A 159 6.23 6.18 3.46
C TYR A 159 6.70 7.11 4.57
N LEU A 160 7.77 7.88 4.32
CA LEU A 160 8.27 8.84 5.28
C LEU A 160 7.27 9.98 5.51
N HIS A 161 6.65 10.50 4.44
CA HIS A 161 5.56 11.46 4.56
C HIS A 161 4.39 10.86 5.35
N TRP A 162 3.98 9.64 5.02
CA TRP A 162 2.85 9.00 5.69
C TRP A 162 3.11 8.79 7.19
N VAL A 163 4.25 8.22 7.56
CA VAL A 163 4.57 7.96 8.96
C VAL A 163 4.82 9.26 9.73
N SER A 164 5.36 10.30 9.09
CA SER A 164 5.55 11.63 9.68
C SER A 164 4.21 12.32 9.95
N ALA A 165 3.23 12.21 9.03
CA ALA A 165 1.88 12.71 9.25
C ALA A 165 1.24 12.09 10.50
N ARG A 166 1.34 10.76 10.63
CA ARG A 166 0.89 10.04 11.84
C ARG A 166 1.67 10.52 13.08
N HIS A 167 2.98 10.62 12.98
CA HIS A 167 3.87 11.03 14.07
C HIS A 167 3.51 12.40 14.65
N HIS A 168 3.29 13.39 13.77
CA HIS A 168 2.91 14.74 14.12
C HIS A 168 1.46 14.82 14.63
N GLY A 169 0.53 14.09 13.99
CA GLY A 169 -0.88 14.06 14.38
C GLY A 169 -1.07 13.61 15.83
N PHE A 170 -0.39 12.53 16.23
CA PHE A 170 -0.42 12.02 17.61
C PHE A 170 0.26 12.93 18.66
N ARG A 171 0.99 13.96 18.20
CA ARG A 171 1.64 14.97 19.07
C ARG A 171 0.90 16.31 19.04
N ASN A 172 -0.27 16.38 18.41
CA ASN A 172 -1.06 17.60 18.21
C ASN A 172 -0.32 18.67 17.38
N ASN A 173 0.65 18.27 16.56
CA ASN A 173 1.32 19.15 15.60
C ASN A 173 0.50 19.19 14.30
N HIS A 174 -0.71 19.73 14.38
CA HIS A 174 -1.73 19.58 13.33
C HIS A 174 -1.32 20.18 11.97
N ALA A 175 -0.56 21.27 11.98
CA ALA A 175 -0.11 21.94 10.75
C ALA A 175 0.89 21.06 9.98
N GLU A 176 1.92 20.57 10.66
CA GLU A 176 2.91 19.64 10.10
C GLU A 176 2.24 18.33 9.70
N ALA A 177 1.36 17.78 10.54
CA ALA A 177 0.66 16.55 10.26
C ALA A 177 -0.18 16.64 8.97
N SER A 178 -0.90 17.76 8.79
CA SER A 178 -1.71 18.00 7.60
C SER A 178 -0.85 18.19 6.34
N ALA A 179 0.29 18.87 6.45
CA ALA A 179 1.22 19.06 5.34
C ALA A 179 1.80 17.71 4.86
N GLU A 180 2.27 16.89 5.80
CA GLU A 180 2.80 15.55 5.53
C GLU A 180 1.71 14.60 4.95
N ALA A 181 0.48 14.71 5.46
CA ALA A 181 -0.64 13.92 4.95
C ALA A 181 -0.96 14.26 3.49
N ARG A 182 -1.02 15.56 3.16
CA ARG A 182 -1.24 16.02 1.78
C ARG A 182 -0.08 15.65 0.86
N ALA A 183 1.17 15.71 1.35
CA ALA A 183 2.34 15.26 0.58
C ALA A 183 2.25 13.77 0.25
N THR A 184 1.80 12.94 1.20
CA THR A 184 1.55 11.50 0.98
C THR A 184 0.56 11.26 -0.15
N ILE A 185 -0.60 11.94 -0.10
CA ILE A 185 -1.65 11.80 -1.13
C ILE A 185 -1.19 12.35 -2.47
N ALA A 186 -0.45 13.45 -2.51
CA ALA A 186 0.08 14.00 -3.76
C ALA A 186 1.03 13.04 -4.50
N MET A 187 1.77 12.19 -3.77
CA MET A 187 2.65 11.18 -4.37
C MET A 187 1.91 9.95 -4.88
N ALA A 188 0.78 9.58 -4.26
CA ALA A 188 -0.06 8.46 -4.65
C ALA A 188 -1.55 8.83 -4.57
N PRO A 189 -2.08 9.64 -5.53
CA PRO A 189 -3.42 10.21 -5.43
C PRO A 189 -4.58 9.23 -5.49
N TYR A 190 -4.30 7.96 -5.80
CA TYR A 190 -5.30 6.90 -5.91
C TYR A 190 -5.04 5.76 -4.92
N ASP A 191 -4.09 5.91 -4.00
CA ASP A 191 -3.84 4.88 -2.97
C ASP A 191 -4.90 4.97 -1.87
N THR A 192 -5.75 3.95 -1.80
CA THR A 192 -6.92 3.93 -0.91
C THR A 192 -6.55 3.85 0.56
N LEU A 193 -5.44 3.19 0.89
CA LEU A 193 -5.02 2.96 2.27
C LEU A 193 -4.47 4.22 2.93
N SER A 194 -3.71 5.04 2.20
CA SER A 194 -3.25 6.34 2.69
C SER A 194 -4.41 7.32 2.83
N HIS A 195 -5.39 7.34 1.92
CA HIS A 195 -6.60 8.15 2.07
C HIS A 195 -7.37 7.79 3.36
N ALA A 196 -7.68 6.49 3.55
CA ALA A 196 -8.38 6.03 4.73
C ALA A 196 -7.57 6.27 6.01
N GLY A 197 -6.27 5.93 5.99
CA GLY A 197 -5.37 5.99 7.14
C GLY A 197 -4.93 7.39 7.55
N LEU A 198 -5.13 8.42 6.73
CA LEU A 198 -4.79 9.82 7.03
C LEU A 198 -6.00 10.73 7.20
N ALA A 199 -7.22 10.27 6.91
CA ALA A 199 -8.44 11.05 7.10
C ALA A 199 -8.56 11.61 8.53
N TRP A 200 -8.20 10.82 9.55
CA TRP A 200 -8.21 11.27 10.95
C TRP A 200 -7.24 12.43 11.21
N VAL A 201 -6.07 12.47 10.55
CA VAL A 201 -5.08 13.56 10.72
C VAL A 201 -5.71 14.90 10.35
N LEU A 202 -6.45 14.92 9.23
CA LEU A 202 -7.15 16.12 8.77
C LEU A 202 -8.34 16.45 9.67
N SER A 203 -9.06 15.45 10.16
CA SER A 203 -10.16 15.65 11.11
C SER A 203 -9.68 16.30 12.41
N GLU A 204 -8.57 15.80 12.99
CA GLU A 204 -7.96 16.37 14.19
C GLU A 204 -7.40 17.78 13.94
N ALA A 205 -6.97 18.08 12.71
CA ALA A 205 -6.57 19.42 12.30
C ALA A 205 -7.74 20.39 12.02
N GLY A 206 -8.99 19.92 12.13
CA GLY A 206 -10.20 20.70 11.90
C GLY A 206 -10.67 20.77 10.44
N ASP A 207 -9.97 20.12 9.50
CA ASP A 207 -10.39 20.01 8.09
C ASP A 207 -11.30 18.79 7.89
N HIS A 208 -12.49 18.87 8.48
CA HIS A 208 -13.47 17.79 8.47
C HIS A 208 -14.01 17.49 7.06
N GLU A 209 -14.11 18.50 6.19
CA GLU A 209 -14.59 18.32 4.82
C GLU A 209 -13.63 17.42 4.03
N THR A 210 -12.34 17.74 4.04
CA THR A 210 -11.34 16.92 3.35
C THR A 210 -11.20 15.55 4.01
N ALA A 211 -11.27 15.47 5.35
CA ALA A 211 -11.24 14.21 6.08
C ALA A 211 -12.35 13.24 5.63
N ILE A 212 -13.59 13.73 5.53
CA ILE A 212 -14.74 12.93 5.07
C ILE A 212 -14.54 12.52 3.60
N ALA A 213 -14.06 13.43 2.75
CA ALA A 213 -13.79 13.13 1.35
C ALA A 213 -12.74 12.00 1.20
N TRP A 214 -11.66 12.05 1.98
CA TRP A 214 -10.62 11.02 1.96
C TRP A 214 -11.09 9.68 2.54
N ALA A 215 -11.84 9.70 3.65
CA ALA A 215 -12.43 8.50 4.21
C ALA A 215 -13.38 7.82 3.21
N ASN A 216 -14.25 8.60 2.56
CA ASN A 216 -15.16 8.09 1.52
C ASN A 216 -14.41 7.57 0.30
N PHE A 217 -13.36 8.26 -0.15
CA PHE A 217 -12.54 7.79 -1.25
C PHE A 217 -11.92 6.42 -0.93
N GLY A 218 -11.29 6.30 0.25
CA GLY A 218 -10.72 5.05 0.74
C GLY A 218 -11.75 3.93 0.80
N ALA A 219 -12.93 4.18 1.39
CA ALA A 219 -13.98 3.17 1.53
C ALA A 219 -14.62 2.75 0.19
N THR A 220 -14.78 3.69 -0.75
CA THR A 220 -15.45 3.42 -2.05
C THR A 220 -14.56 2.69 -3.03
N HIS A 221 -13.25 2.92 -2.96
CA HIS A 221 -12.28 2.39 -3.91
C HIS A 221 -11.38 1.30 -3.31
N ASP A 222 -11.59 0.89 -2.06
CA ASP A 222 -10.94 -0.28 -1.48
C ASP A 222 -11.36 -1.54 -2.29
N PRO A 223 -10.44 -2.22 -2.98
CA PRO A 223 -10.76 -3.42 -3.74
C PRO A 223 -11.13 -4.62 -2.84
N HIS A 224 -10.81 -4.55 -1.54
CA HIS A 224 -10.99 -5.64 -0.57
C HIS A 224 -11.61 -5.17 0.76
N PRO A 225 -12.82 -4.56 0.77
CA PRO A 225 -13.44 -4.00 1.97
C PRO A 225 -13.80 -5.07 3.03
N LYS A 226 -13.83 -6.36 2.63
CA LYS A 226 -14.13 -7.50 3.53
C LYS A 226 -12.92 -7.98 4.35
N ASP A 227 -11.70 -7.63 3.93
CA ASP A 227 -10.48 -8.11 4.59
C ASP A 227 -10.09 -7.22 5.78
N GLY A 228 -10.89 -6.17 6.04
CA GLY A 228 -10.71 -5.29 7.18
C GLY A 228 -9.43 -4.49 7.16
N THR A 229 -8.62 -4.50 6.09
CA THR A 229 -7.29 -3.88 6.06
C THR A 229 -7.34 -2.36 6.26
N SER A 230 -8.31 -1.70 5.62
CA SER A 230 -8.62 -0.29 5.86
C SER A 230 -9.09 -0.04 7.30
N MET A 231 -9.85 -0.96 7.89
CA MET A 231 -10.33 -0.93 9.29
C MET A 231 -9.22 -1.27 10.31
N ILE A 232 -8.25 -2.12 9.97
CA ILE A 232 -7.10 -2.52 10.80
C ILE A 232 -6.10 -1.37 10.85
N LEU A 233 -5.87 -0.68 9.73
CA LEU A 233 -5.12 0.57 9.74
C LEU A 233 -5.90 1.66 10.47
N TRP A 234 -7.21 1.79 10.30
CA TRP A 234 -8.02 2.73 11.10
C TRP A 234 -7.95 2.47 12.60
N THR A 235 -8.09 1.21 13.01
CA THR A 235 -7.97 0.81 14.42
C THR A 235 -6.53 0.96 14.89
N SER A 236 -5.51 0.33 14.30
CA SER A 236 -4.11 0.52 14.73
C SER A 236 -3.56 1.96 14.64
N THR A 237 -4.13 2.80 13.78
CA THR A 237 -3.75 4.22 13.65
C THR A 237 -4.50 5.13 14.60
N ILE A 238 -5.65 4.75 15.17
CA ILE A 238 -6.42 5.59 16.12
C ILE A 238 -6.43 4.96 17.54
N TRP A 239 -6.47 3.64 17.60
CA TRP A 239 -6.60 2.75 18.76
C TRP A 239 -5.59 1.59 18.68
N PRO A 240 -4.39 1.71 19.30
CA PRO A 240 -3.47 0.57 19.39
C PRO A 240 -4.22 -0.66 19.92
N THR A 241 -4.11 -1.79 19.21
CA THR A 241 -4.79 -3.05 19.57
C THR A 241 -4.24 -3.69 20.85
N ASP A 242 -3.20 -3.08 21.43
CA ASP A 242 -2.69 -3.30 22.77
C ASP A 242 -3.77 -2.88 23.78
N GLY A 243 -4.55 -3.85 24.28
CA GLY A 243 -5.67 -3.68 25.21
C GLY A 243 -5.31 -3.00 26.56
N ARG A 244 -4.96 -1.73 26.51
CA ARG A 244 -4.82 -0.82 27.65
C ARG A 244 -5.60 0.44 27.32
N THR A 245 -6.91 0.31 27.41
CA THR A 245 -7.77 1.44 27.74
C THR A 245 -7.24 2.07 29.03
N ARG A 246 -6.91 3.37 28.96
CA ARG A 246 -6.94 4.27 30.11
C ARG A 246 -8.05 5.25 29.88
#